data_AF-T1AX18-F1
#
_entry.id   AF-T1AX18-F1
#
_cell.length_a   1.000
_cell.length_b   1.000
_cell.length_c   1.000
_cell.angle_alpha   90.00
_cell.angle_beta   90.00
_cell.angle_gamma   90.00
#
_symmetry.space_group_name_H-M   'P 1'
#
loop_
_entity.id
_entity.type
_entity.pdbx_description
1 polymer ?
#
loop_
_entity_poly.entity_id
_entity_poly.type
_entity_poly.pdbx_seq_one_letter_code
_entity_poly.pdbx_strand_id
1 'polypeptide(L)'
;MDGVELGARFSLATSRLQYCGPDGADRTLYRAISEPAARPAARAALARFEALMPYLETIARAHGLDPFDERVTEAYWIGNDLLDGLGRPELR
;
A
#
# COMPACT_ATOMS: atom_id res chain seq x y z
N MET A 1 3.02 12.78 -3.35
CA MET A 1 2.29 12.30 -2.14
C MET A 1 3.08 11.12 -1.59
N ASP A 2 3.17 10.94 -0.28
CA ASP A 2 3.91 9.78 0.26
C ASP A 2 3.17 8.47 -0.04
N GLY A 3 3.85 7.41 -0.50
CA GLY A 3 3.19 6.14 -0.84
C GLY A 3 2.50 5.49 0.35
N VAL A 4 3.05 5.61 1.57
CA VAL A 4 2.39 5.12 2.79
C VAL A 4 1.12 5.94 3.09
N GLU A 5 1.17 7.25 2.87
CA GLU A 5 -0.01 8.12 3.01
C GLU A 5 -1.12 7.71 2.02
N LEU A 6 -0.75 7.48 0.76
CA LEU A 6 -1.69 7.05 -0.28
C LEU A 6 -2.30 5.69 0.06
N GLY A 7 -1.47 4.72 0.45
CA GLY A 7 -1.91 3.41 0.89
C GLY A 7 -2.85 3.50 2.10
N ALA A 8 -2.54 4.37 3.07
CA ALA A 8 -3.40 4.58 4.23
C ALA A 8 -4.79 5.12 3.86
N ARG A 9 -4.88 6.05 2.89
CA ARG A 9 -6.16 6.60 2.42
C ARG A 9 -7.08 5.52 1.85
N PHE A 10 -6.54 4.62 1.03
CA PHE A 10 -7.32 3.57 0.38
C PHE A 10 -7.56 2.34 1.29
N SER A 11 -6.63 2.01 2.19
CA SER A 11 -6.78 0.89 3.14
C SER A 11 -7.65 1.22 4.36
N LEU A 12 -7.91 2.50 4.67
CA LEU A 12 -8.65 2.89 5.87
C LEU A 12 -10.05 2.26 5.94
N ALA A 13 -10.77 2.22 4.82
CA ALA A 13 -12.13 1.68 4.77
C ALA A 13 -12.15 0.17 5.05
N THR A 14 -11.21 -0.59 4.46
CA THR A 14 -11.13 -2.04 4.65
C THR A 14 -10.70 -2.41 6.07
N SER A 15 -9.82 -1.63 6.69
CA SER A 15 -9.47 -1.80 8.11
C SER A 15 -10.64 -1.52 9.05
N ARG A 16 -11.44 -0.47 8.80
CA ARG A 16 -12.63 -0.17 9.62
C ARG A 16 -13.69 -1.26 9.57
N LEU A 17 -13.80 -1.93 8.42
CA LEU A 17 -14.70 -3.07 8.21
C LEU A 17 -14.09 -4.41 8.63
N GLN A 18 -12.85 -4.42 9.14
CA GLN A 18 -12.11 -5.60 9.56
C GLN A 18 -11.94 -6.65 8.46
N TYR A 19 -11.90 -6.23 7.19
CA TYR A 19 -11.67 -7.13 6.06
C TYR A 19 -10.19 -7.43 5.84
N CYS A 20 -9.30 -6.51 6.21
CA CYS A 20 -7.87 -6.69 6.05
C CYS A 20 -7.06 -5.82 7.01
N GLY A 21 -5.88 -6.31 7.39
CA GLY A 21 -4.96 -5.65 8.31
C GLY A 21 -5.13 -6.07 9.77
N PRO A 22 -4.17 -5.72 10.64
CA PRO A 22 -4.23 -6.04 12.06
C PRO A 22 -5.28 -5.20 12.80
N ASP A 23 -5.74 -5.70 13.94
CA ASP A 23 -6.65 -4.96 14.82
C ASP A 23 -6.08 -3.58 15.18
N GLY A 24 -6.93 -2.55 15.07
CA GLY A 24 -6.55 -1.16 15.34
C GLY A 24 -5.72 -0.48 14.24
N ALA A 25 -5.52 -1.14 13.09
CA ALA A 25 -4.85 -0.51 11.94
C ALA A 25 -5.55 0.78 11.49
N ASP A 26 -6.88 0.83 11.54
CA ASP A 26 -7.68 2.00 11.14
C ASP A 26 -7.23 3.30 11.82
N ARG A 27 -6.93 3.26 13.13
CA ARG A 27 -6.46 4.43 13.88
C ARG A 27 -5.09 4.90 13.39
N THR A 28 -4.19 3.95 13.17
CA THR A 28 -2.83 4.21 12.70
C THR A 28 -2.83 4.76 11.28
N LEU A 29 -3.61 4.15 10.38
CA LEU A 29 -3.79 4.62 9.01
C LEU A 29 -4.40 6.02 8.98
N TYR A 30 -5.44 6.28 9.78
CA TYR A 30 -6.07 7.60 9.85
C TYR A 30 -5.07 8.70 10.25
N ARG A 31 -4.22 8.45 11.25
CA ARG A 31 -3.18 9.42 11.66
C ARG A 31 -2.19 9.68 10.54
N ALA A 32 -1.72 8.63 9.86
CA ALA A 32 -0.73 8.77 8.79
C ALA A 32 -1.21 9.61 7.58
N ILE A 33 -2.52 9.80 7.40
CA ILE A 33 -3.09 10.68 6.37
C ILE A 33 -2.74 12.15 6.63
N SER A 34 -2.67 12.58 7.88
CA SER A 34 -2.44 13.99 8.26
C SER A 34 -1.12 14.23 9.00
N GLU A 35 -0.52 13.18 9.58
CA GLU A 35 0.67 13.26 10.42
C GLU A 35 1.81 12.44 9.82
N PRO A 36 2.81 13.07 9.17
CA PRO A 36 3.96 12.37 8.60
C PRO A 36 4.71 11.49 9.61
N ALA A 37 4.75 11.90 10.88
CA ALA A 37 5.37 11.14 11.97
C ALA A 37 4.69 9.79 12.26
N ALA A 38 3.43 9.61 11.85
CA ALA A 38 2.69 8.35 12.02
C ALA A 38 2.93 7.35 10.87
N ARG A 39 3.58 7.77 9.77
CA ARG A 39 3.80 6.93 8.58
C ARG A 39 4.63 5.67 8.85
N PRO A 40 5.69 5.66 9.69
CA PRO A 40 6.41 4.42 10.00
C PRO A 40 5.51 3.34 10.61
N ALA A 41 4.61 3.73 11.51
CA ALA A 41 3.65 2.81 12.12
C ALA A 41 2.60 2.33 11.10
N ALA A 42 2.14 3.22 10.21
CA ALA A 42 1.23 2.85 9.13
C ALA A 42 1.88 1.90 8.12
N ARG A 43 3.16 2.12 7.76
CA ARG A 43 3.93 1.19 6.91
C ARG A 43 3.99 -0.20 7.54
N ALA A 44 4.28 -0.28 8.83
CA ALA A 44 4.30 -1.55 9.55
C ALA A 44 2.92 -2.24 9.58
N ALA A 45 1.83 -1.46 9.70
CA ALA A 45 0.47 -2.00 9.65
C ALA A 45 0.11 -2.49 8.24
N LEU A 46 0.37 -1.69 7.19
CA LEU A 46 0.12 -2.03 5.79
C LEU A 46 0.94 -3.25 5.34
N ALA A 47 2.17 -3.40 5.84
CA ALA A 47 3.01 -4.56 5.57
C ALA A 47 2.40 -5.90 6.02
N ARG A 48 1.33 -5.87 6.84
CA ARG A 48 0.60 -7.06 7.29
C ARG A 48 -0.67 -7.33 6.47
N PHE A 49 -0.93 -6.56 5.42
CA PHE A 49 -2.09 -6.77 4.56
C PHE A 49 -1.78 -7.82 3.50
N GLU A 50 -2.32 -9.01 3.69
CA GLU A 50 -2.07 -10.17 2.82
C GLU A 50 -2.52 -9.95 1.37
N ALA A 51 -3.59 -9.19 1.15
CA ALA A 51 -4.09 -8.89 -0.19
C ALA A 51 -3.37 -7.72 -0.88
N LEU A 52 -2.67 -6.88 -0.14
CA LEU A 52 -2.02 -5.66 -0.65
C LEU A 52 -0.55 -5.93 -0.98
N MET A 53 0.18 -6.50 -0.03
CA MET A 53 1.64 -6.59 -0.09
C MET A 53 2.20 -7.38 -1.28
N PRO A 54 1.64 -8.55 -1.65
CA PRO A 54 2.17 -9.32 -2.78
C PRO A 54 2.18 -8.54 -4.09
N TYR A 55 1.19 -7.66 -4.30
CA TYR A 55 1.10 -6.83 -5.50
C TYR A 55 2.08 -5.66 -5.45
N LEU A 56 2.18 -4.97 -4.31
CA LEU A 56 3.15 -3.89 -4.14
C LEU A 56 4.59 -4.40 -4.32
N GLU A 57 4.93 -5.54 -3.72
CA GLU A 57 6.24 -6.18 -3.87
C GLU A 57 6.53 -6.61 -5.31
N THR A 58 5.50 -7.08 -6.03
CA THR A 58 5.65 -7.49 -7.43
C THR A 58 5.91 -6.31 -8.34
N ILE A 59 5.11 -5.24 -8.23
CA ILE A 59 5.28 -4.02 -9.01
C ILE A 59 6.64 -3.39 -8.66
N ALA A 60 6.96 -3.28 -7.37
CA ALA A 60 8.24 -2.74 -6.91
C ALA A 60 9.44 -3.52 -7.45
N ARG A 61 9.40 -4.85 -7.38
CA ARG A 61 10.48 -5.72 -7.87
C ARG A 61 10.71 -5.58 -9.37
N ALA A 62 9.64 -5.47 -10.17
CA ALA A 62 9.75 -5.29 -11.62
C ALA A 62 10.47 -4.00 -12.02
N HIS A 63 10.42 -2.98 -11.16
CA HIS A 63 10.96 -1.64 -11.42
C HIS A 63 12.13 -1.25 -10.51
N GLY A 64 12.56 -2.13 -9.60
CA GLY A 64 13.65 -1.86 -8.65
C GLY A 64 13.33 -0.78 -7.60
N LEU A 65 12.06 -0.65 -7.21
CA LEU A 65 11.55 0.37 -6.27
C LEU A 65 11.28 -0.21 -4.87
N ASP A 66 10.96 0.66 -3.91
CA ASP A 66 10.39 0.24 -2.62
C ASP A 66 8.90 -0.11 -2.80
N PRO A 67 8.35 -1.12 -2.12
CA PRO A 67 6.92 -1.44 -2.15
C PRO A 67 5.99 -0.27 -1.77
N PHE A 68 6.48 0.65 -0.93
CA PHE A 68 5.74 1.85 -0.52
C PHE A 68 6.25 3.12 -1.23
N ASP A 69 6.98 2.98 -2.34
CA ASP A 69 7.21 4.09 -3.25
C ASP A 69 5.85 4.63 -3.72
N GLU A 70 5.76 5.95 -3.89
CA GLU A 70 4.52 6.62 -4.33
C GLU A 70 4.00 5.99 -5.63
N ARG A 71 4.89 5.77 -6.60
CA ARG A 71 4.51 5.28 -7.93
C ARG A 71 4.01 3.85 -7.87
N VAL A 72 4.61 3.02 -7.01
CA VAL A 72 4.18 1.63 -6.79
C VAL A 72 2.81 1.59 -6.13
N THR A 73 2.61 2.42 -5.11
CA THR A 73 1.33 2.46 -4.39
C THR A 73 0.21 3.01 -5.27
N GLU A 74 0.49 4.03 -6.07
CA GLU A 74 -0.44 4.57 -7.07
C GLU A 74 -0.78 3.52 -8.15
N ALA A 75 0.21 2.79 -8.65
CA ALA A 75 0.00 1.72 -9.63
C ALA A 75 -1.01 0.68 -9.13
N TYR A 76 -0.91 0.28 -7.87
CA TYR A 76 -1.84 -0.69 -7.27
C TYR A 76 -3.26 -0.15 -7.12
N TRP A 77 -3.43 1.08 -6.61
CA TRP A 77 -4.75 1.60 -6.24
C TRP A 77 -5.51 2.25 -7.38
N ILE A 78 -4.80 2.94 -8.27
CA ILE A 78 -5.38 3.81 -9.31
C ILE A 78 -4.95 3.33 -10.70
N GLY A 79 -3.72 2.80 -10.81
CA GLY A 79 -3.08 2.45 -12.06
C GLY A 79 -2.21 3.59 -12.59
N ASN A 80 -1.04 3.23 -13.14
CA ASN A 80 -0.14 4.13 -13.86
C ASN A 80 0.79 3.30 -14.78
N ASP A 81 1.72 3.97 -15.45
CA ASP A 81 2.62 3.37 -16.44
C ASP A 81 3.53 2.25 -15.88
N LEU A 82 3.65 2.08 -14.56
CA LEU A 82 4.37 0.92 -14.00
C LEU A 82 3.66 -0.41 -14.28
N LEU A 83 2.38 -0.38 -14.62
CA LEU A 83 1.64 -1.57 -15.02
C LEU A 83 1.86 -1.94 -16.48
N ASP A 84 2.46 -1.07 -17.29
CA ASP A 84 2.70 -1.34 -18.70
C ASP A 84 3.70 -2.48 -18.87
N GLY A 85 3.26 -3.55 -19.54
CA GLY A 85 4.07 -4.75 -19.74
C GLY A 85 4.09 -5.73 -18.56
N LEU A 86 3.39 -5.44 -17.44
CA LEU A 86 3.14 -6.43 -16.39
C LEU A 86 1.99 -7.35 -16.82
N GLY A 87 2.31 -8.61 -17.10
CA GLY A 87 1.36 -9.64 -17.48
C GLY A 87 0.91 -10.51 -16.30
N ARG A 88 0.05 -11.49 -16.62
CA ARG A 88 -0.35 -12.55 -15.66
C ARG A 88 0.82 -13.38 -15.09
N PRO A 89 1.88 -13.73 -15.85
CA PRO A 89 2.98 -14.52 -15.31
C PRO A 89 3.71 -13.85 -14.14
N GLU A 90 3.79 -12.52 -14.16
CA GLU A 90 4.55 -11.72 -13.20
C GLU A 90 3.79 -11.51 -11.88
N LEU A 91 2.46 -11.69 -11.88
CA LEU A 91 1.53 -11.46 -10.75
C LEU A 91 1.18 -12.72 -9.94
N ARG A 92 1.96 -13.80 -10.07
CA ARG A 92 1.77 -15.07 -9.34
C ARG A 92 2.74 -15.27 -8.20
#